data_AF-A0A7J5AV85-F1
#
_entry.id   AF-A0A7J5AV85-F1
#
_cell.length_a   1.000
_cell.length_b   1.000
_cell.length_c   1.000
_cell.angle_alpha   90.00
_cell.angle_beta   90.00
_cell.angle_gamma   90.00
#
_symmetry.space_group_name_H-M   'P 1'
#
loop_
_entity.id
_entity.type
_entity.pdbx_description
1 polymer ?
#
loop_
_entity_poly.entity_id
_entity_poly.type
_entity_poly.pdbx_seq_one_letter_code
_entity_poly.pdbx_strand_id
1 'polypeptide(L)'
;MTVSISRVSSVVIFSEEWLAIAHWWANLTRQPLVRFPRSASIDLAGVEIVFSPTDERNPPGGSPLPYLWVADFNDARRELANRGCLEIHRPLAVQGGRQITQFRDPFGNIFGIEGALSGPDELWPEVVQEMRELRELYE
;
A
#
# COMPACT_ATOMS: atom_id res chain seq x y z
N MET A 1 32.59 12.26 -9.42
CA MET A 1 32.02 11.58 -8.24
C MET A 1 30.68 11.00 -8.67
N THR A 2 30.49 9.69 -8.51
CA THR A 2 29.24 9.02 -8.87
C THR A 2 28.32 9.00 -7.65
N VAL A 3 27.08 9.45 -7.81
CA VAL A 3 26.04 9.33 -6.79
C VAL A 3 25.65 7.86 -6.66
N SER A 4 25.62 7.32 -5.44
CA SER A 4 25.13 5.98 -5.13
C SER A 4 23.81 6.10 -4.38
N ILE A 5 22.75 5.50 -4.93
CA ILE A 5 21.41 5.43 -4.35
C ILE A 5 21.15 3.97 -3.96
N SER A 6 20.75 3.70 -2.72
CA SER A 6 20.68 2.33 -2.18
C SER A 6 19.28 1.84 -1.82
N ARG A 7 18.38 2.70 -1.33
CA ARG A 7 17.03 2.30 -0.90
C ARG A 7 16.04 3.46 -0.92
N VAL A 8 14.76 3.12 -0.89
CA VAL A 8 13.69 4.05 -0.49
C VAL A 8 13.80 4.29 1.01
N SER A 9 14.01 5.54 1.41
CA SER A 9 14.02 5.94 2.82
C SER A 9 12.65 6.34 3.34
N SER A 10 11.83 6.94 2.48
CA SER A 10 10.58 7.57 2.87
C SER A 10 9.55 7.62 1.75
N VAL A 11 8.28 7.62 2.14
CA VAL A 11 7.08 7.72 1.30
C VAL A 11 6.21 8.83 1.90
N VAL A 12 5.80 9.83 1.11
CA VAL A 12 5.07 11.00 1.63
C VAL A 12 3.62 11.03 1.15
N ILE A 13 2.67 10.82 2.04
CA ILE A 13 1.23 10.87 1.78
C ILE A 13 0.71 12.28 2.05
N PHE A 14 0.08 12.89 1.05
CA PHE A 14 -0.44 14.26 1.11
C PHE A 14 -1.96 14.27 1.31
N SER A 15 -2.44 14.92 2.37
CA SER A 15 -3.88 15.07 2.64
C SER A 15 -4.21 16.40 3.29
N GLU A 16 -5.41 16.94 3.06
CA GLU A 16 -5.89 18.13 3.79
C GLU A 16 -5.99 17.85 5.30
N GLU A 17 -6.42 16.64 5.66
CA GLU A 17 -6.57 16.17 7.04
C GLU A 17 -5.34 15.37 7.52
N TRP A 18 -4.14 15.79 7.12
CA TRP A 18 -2.88 15.05 7.30
C TRP A 18 -2.61 14.52 8.72
N LEU A 19 -3.04 15.23 9.77
CA LEU A 19 -2.83 14.77 11.14
C LEU A 19 -3.80 13.64 11.51
N ALA A 20 -5.05 13.71 11.03
CA ALA A 20 -6.06 12.69 11.29
C ALA A 20 -5.69 11.37 10.60
N ILE A 21 -5.27 11.44 9.34
CA ILE A 21 -4.75 10.28 8.63
C ILE A 21 -3.52 9.68 9.33
N ALA A 22 -2.60 10.50 9.83
CA ALA A 22 -1.41 9.99 10.52
C ALA A 22 -1.78 9.17 11.77
N HIS A 23 -2.79 9.61 12.55
CA HIS A 23 -3.32 8.82 13.67
C HIS A 23 -4.01 7.54 13.22
N TRP A 24 -4.79 7.60 12.14
CA TRP A 24 -5.47 6.43 11.61
C TRP A 24 -4.46 5.36 11.18
N TRP A 25 -3.39 5.76 10.47
CA TRP A 25 -2.32 4.87 10.03
C TRP A 25 -1.49 4.31 11.19
N ALA A 26 -1.14 5.14 12.16
CA ALA A 26 -0.48 4.69 13.39
C ALA A 26 -1.31 3.64 14.13
N ASN A 27 -2.64 3.82 14.20
CA ASN A 27 -3.54 2.86 14.81
C ASN A 27 -3.65 1.55 14.01
N LEU A 28 -3.78 1.65 12.69
CA LEU A 28 -3.85 0.49 11.78
C LEU A 28 -2.59 -0.38 11.89
N THR A 29 -1.42 0.25 11.82
CA THR A 29 -0.11 -0.43 11.78
C THR A 29 0.46 -0.73 13.17
N ARG A 30 -0.17 -0.20 14.23
CA ARG A 30 0.31 -0.23 15.61
C ARG A 30 1.71 0.37 15.78
N GLN A 31 2.05 1.35 14.95
CA GLN A 31 3.33 2.05 15.00
C GLN A 31 3.22 3.33 15.83
N PRO A 32 4.29 3.75 16.52
CA PRO A 32 4.32 5.02 17.22
C PRO A 32 4.31 6.17 16.23
N LEU A 33 3.51 7.20 16.52
CA LEU A 33 3.43 8.41 15.71
C LEU A 33 4.46 9.45 16.18
N VAL A 34 5.36 9.86 15.30
CA VAL A 34 6.29 10.97 15.51
C VAL A 34 5.70 12.25 14.91
N ARG A 35 5.63 13.34 15.68
CA ARG A 35 5.05 14.61 15.22
C ARG A 35 6.10 15.67 14.93
N PHE A 36 5.87 16.43 13.87
CA PHE A 36 6.60 17.62 13.46
C PHE A 36 5.64 18.81 13.28
N PRO A 37 6.14 20.06 13.12
CA PRO A 37 5.27 21.23 13.02
C PRO A 37 4.22 21.19 11.89
N ARG A 38 4.52 20.53 10.76
CA ARG A 38 3.63 20.44 9.59
C ARG A 38 3.57 19.04 8.99
N SER A 39 3.95 18.02 9.74
CA SER A 39 3.86 16.64 9.29
C SER A 39 3.90 15.70 10.48
N ALA A 40 3.59 14.44 10.25
CA ALA A 40 3.86 13.39 11.21
C ALA A 40 4.34 12.15 10.44
N SER A 41 5.01 11.23 11.12
CA SER A 41 5.46 10.00 10.48
C SER A 41 5.32 8.78 11.37
N ILE A 42 5.28 7.63 10.72
CA ILE A 42 5.45 6.31 11.34
C ILE A 42 6.63 5.62 10.64
N ASP A 43 7.34 4.77 11.37
CA ASP A 43 8.28 3.82 10.75
C ASP A 43 7.52 2.54 10.39
N LEU A 44 7.62 2.13 9.13
CA LEU A 44 7.09 0.87 8.67
C LEU A 44 8.23 0.03 8.08
N ALA A 45 8.76 -0.87 8.90
CA ALA A 45 9.88 -1.77 8.54
C ALA A 45 11.12 -1.02 8.01
N GLY A 46 11.48 0.11 8.62
CA GLY A 46 12.64 0.92 8.24
C GLY A 46 12.40 1.88 7.07
N VAL A 47 11.16 1.98 6.57
CA VAL A 47 10.71 3.01 5.63
C VAL A 47 9.83 4.00 6.38
N GLU A 48 10.18 5.29 6.31
CA GLU A 48 9.40 6.34 6.94
C GLU A 48 8.17 6.67 6.09
N ILE A 49 6.97 6.50 6.65
CA ILE A 49 5.74 6.98 6.03
C ILE A 49 5.42 8.35 6.63
N VAL A 50 5.51 9.40 5.82
CA VAL A 50 5.30 10.80 6.22
C VAL A 50 3.92 11.24 5.77
N PHE A 51 3.15 11.86 6.65
CA PHE A 51 1.86 12.47 6.38
C PHE A 51 2.01 13.99 6.41
N SER A 52 1.63 14.67 5.32
CA SER A 52 1.85 16.10 5.13
C SER A 52 0.59 16.79 4.58
N PRO A 53 0.35 18.08 4.90
CA PRO A 53 -0.68 18.86 4.23
C PRO A 53 -0.41 18.91 2.72
N THR A 54 -1.48 18.93 1.94
CA THR A 54 -1.44 19.11 0.49
C THR A 54 -0.92 20.50 0.11
N ASP A 55 -0.40 20.60 -1.09
CA ASP A 55 -0.10 21.88 -1.76
C ASP A 55 -0.39 21.75 -3.26
N GLU A 56 -0.24 22.85 -4.01
CA GLU A 56 -0.51 22.87 -5.46
C GLU A 56 0.31 21.84 -6.25
N ARG A 57 1.46 21.42 -5.73
CA ARG A 57 2.35 20.44 -6.38
C ARG A 57 2.01 19.01 -5.99
N ASN A 58 1.43 18.82 -4.80
CA ASN A 58 1.17 17.52 -4.20
C ASN A 58 -0.30 17.44 -3.76
N PRO A 59 -1.22 17.23 -4.72
CA PRO A 59 -2.64 17.03 -4.40
C PRO A 59 -2.86 15.66 -3.72
N PRO A 60 -3.97 15.49 -2.99
CA PRO A 60 -4.34 14.19 -2.43
C PRO A 60 -4.37 13.10 -3.50
N GLY A 61 -3.82 11.92 -3.17
CA GLY A 61 -3.80 10.77 -4.07
C GLY A 61 -2.90 10.91 -5.31
N GLY A 62 -2.11 11.98 -5.43
CA GLY A 62 -1.28 12.24 -6.61
C GLY A 62 0.02 11.44 -6.70
N SER A 63 0.62 11.07 -5.58
CA SER A 63 1.84 10.25 -5.45
C SER A 63 2.34 10.39 -4.00
N PRO A 64 3.06 9.39 -3.47
CA PRO A 64 3.33 8.06 -4.01
C PRO A 64 2.25 7.04 -3.60
N LEU A 65 2.22 5.94 -4.35
CA LEU A 65 1.38 4.76 -4.09
C LEU A 65 2.24 3.64 -3.46
N PRO A 66 2.29 3.50 -2.12
CA PRO A 66 3.05 2.43 -1.48
C PRO A 66 2.27 1.10 -1.48
N TYR A 67 2.97 -0.02 -1.66
CA TYR A 67 2.46 -1.36 -1.37
C TYR A 67 3.01 -1.87 -0.04
N LEU A 68 2.12 -2.36 0.82
CA LEU A 68 2.45 -2.80 2.17
C LEU A 68 2.30 -4.31 2.28
N TRP A 69 3.37 -5.00 2.67
CA TRP A 69 3.30 -6.44 2.87
C TRP A 69 2.43 -6.78 4.10
N VAL A 70 1.49 -7.71 3.92
CA VAL A 70 0.61 -8.23 4.96
C VAL A 70 0.76 -9.74 5.09
N ALA A 71 0.70 -10.25 6.33
CA ALA A 71 0.89 -11.67 6.59
C ALA A 71 -0.29 -12.53 6.10
N ASP A 72 -1.52 -12.06 6.32
CA ASP A 72 -2.75 -12.65 5.78
C ASP A 72 -3.47 -11.60 4.93
N PHE A 73 -3.48 -11.84 3.62
CA PHE A 73 -4.01 -10.89 2.65
C PHE A 73 -5.52 -10.69 2.81
N ASN A 74 -6.27 -11.78 2.99
CA ASN A 74 -7.73 -11.73 3.05
C ASN A 74 -8.22 -11.15 4.38
N ASP A 75 -7.51 -11.42 5.46
CA ASP A 75 -7.80 -10.77 6.74
C ASP A 75 -7.53 -9.26 6.71
N ALA A 76 -6.37 -8.85 6.21
CA ALA A 76 -6.03 -7.44 6.06
C ALA A 76 -7.04 -6.71 5.17
N ARG A 77 -7.44 -7.32 4.03
CA ARG A 77 -8.43 -6.77 3.11
C ARG A 77 -9.77 -6.50 3.81
N ARG A 78 -10.26 -7.45 4.61
CA ARG A 78 -11.50 -7.27 5.41
C ARG A 78 -11.36 -6.18 6.46
N GLU A 79 -10.26 -6.17 7.20
CA GLU A 79 -10.03 -5.17 8.26
C GLU A 79 -9.93 -3.75 7.69
N LEU A 80 -9.28 -3.58 6.54
CA LEU A 80 -9.22 -2.29 5.85
C LEU A 80 -10.60 -1.79 5.44
N ALA A 81 -11.44 -2.67 4.88
CA ALA A 81 -12.83 -2.34 4.57
C ALA A 81 -13.63 -1.94 5.83
N ASN A 82 -13.47 -2.68 6.93
CA ASN A 82 -14.11 -2.35 8.21
C ASN A 82 -13.68 -0.98 8.77
N ARG A 83 -12.48 -0.52 8.42
CA ARG A 83 -11.93 0.79 8.79
C ARG A 83 -12.28 1.92 7.82
N GLY A 84 -13.17 1.66 6.87
CA GLY A 84 -13.68 2.65 5.92
C GLY A 84 -12.82 2.83 4.67
N CYS A 85 -11.86 1.94 4.41
CA CYS A 85 -11.14 1.97 3.14
C CYS A 85 -12.04 1.46 2.01
N LEU A 86 -12.02 2.16 0.88
CA LEU A 86 -12.66 1.72 -0.35
C LEU A 86 -11.67 0.94 -1.19
N GLU A 87 -11.96 -0.33 -1.46
CA GLU A 87 -11.17 -1.13 -2.37
C GLU A 87 -11.37 -0.65 -3.82
N ILE A 88 -10.28 -0.24 -4.46
CA ILE A 88 -10.31 0.41 -5.79
C ILE A 88 -10.54 -0.60 -6.90
N HIS A 89 -9.95 -1.78 -6.77
CA HIS A 89 -10.11 -2.88 -7.71
C HIS A 89 -10.04 -4.21 -6.96
N ARG A 90 -10.55 -5.29 -7.55
CA ARG A 90 -10.45 -6.64 -6.95
C ARG A 90 -8.98 -7.08 -6.83
N PRO A 91 -8.63 -8.01 -5.92
CA PRO A 91 -7.29 -8.55 -5.82
C PRO A 91 -6.77 -9.09 -7.16
N LEU A 92 -5.50 -8.81 -7.44
CA LEU A 92 -4.79 -9.25 -8.64
C LEU A 92 -3.64 -10.15 -8.20
N ALA A 93 -3.49 -11.31 -8.84
CA ALA A 93 -2.29 -12.12 -8.67
C ALA A 93 -1.12 -11.48 -9.41
N VAL A 94 0.06 -11.56 -8.80
CA VAL A 94 1.32 -11.03 -9.38
C VAL A 94 2.43 -12.05 -9.26
N GLN A 95 3.51 -11.84 -10.01
CA GLN A 95 4.64 -12.76 -10.05
C GLN A 95 5.21 -13.06 -8.65
N GLY A 96 5.64 -14.32 -8.46
CA GLY A 96 6.24 -14.80 -7.22
C GLY A 96 5.26 -15.43 -6.23
N GLY A 97 4.08 -15.85 -6.68
CA GLY A 97 3.06 -16.44 -5.80
C GLY A 97 2.49 -15.41 -4.82
N ARG A 98 2.31 -14.18 -5.30
CA ARG A 98 1.82 -13.04 -4.52
C ARG A 98 0.52 -12.51 -5.10
N GLN A 99 -0.16 -11.68 -4.33
CA GLN A 99 -1.34 -10.94 -4.76
C GLN A 99 -1.36 -9.53 -4.17
N ILE A 100 -2.04 -8.63 -4.87
CA ILE A 100 -2.14 -7.21 -4.51
C ILE A 100 -3.56 -6.69 -4.66
N THR A 101 -3.93 -5.69 -3.86
CA THR A 101 -5.08 -4.84 -4.13
C THR A 101 -4.77 -3.40 -3.70
N GLN A 102 -5.50 -2.43 -4.22
CA GLN A 102 -5.37 -1.01 -3.85
C GLN A 102 -6.61 -0.52 -3.11
N PHE A 103 -6.38 0.40 -2.20
CA PHE A 103 -7.41 1.04 -1.40
C PHE A 103 -7.28 2.54 -1.47
N ARG A 104 -8.45 3.21 -1.44
CA ARG A 104 -8.56 4.59 -1.04
C ARG A 104 -8.93 4.64 0.43
N ASP A 105 -8.13 5.30 1.25
CA ASP A 105 -8.47 5.53 2.66
C ASP A 105 -9.60 6.58 2.80
N PRO A 106 -10.20 6.76 4.00
CA PRO A 106 -11.28 7.73 4.21
C PRO A 106 -10.94 9.18 3.82
N PHE A 107 -9.66 9.51 3.65
CA PHE A 107 -9.14 10.85 3.40
C PHE A 107 -8.67 11.06 1.95
N GLY A 108 -8.94 10.09 1.07
CA GLY A 108 -8.65 10.18 -0.36
C GLY A 108 -7.27 9.69 -0.79
N ASN A 109 -6.45 9.18 0.12
CA ASN A 109 -5.11 8.69 -0.20
C ASN A 109 -5.15 7.27 -0.73
N ILE A 110 -4.24 6.96 -1.63
CA ILE A 110 -4.17 5.65 -2.26
C ILE A 110 -2.94 4.90 -1.75
N PHE A 111 -3.17 3.67 -1.30
CA PHE A 111 -2.13 2.71 -0.95
C PHE A 111 -2.53 1.32 -1.45
N GLY A 112 -1.58 0.39 -1.50
CA GLY A 112 -1.84 -1.01 -1.78
C GLY A 112 -1.41 -1.91 -0.63
N ILE A 113 -2.03 -3.08 -0.57
CA ILE A 113 -1.50 -4.20 0.22
C ILE A 113 -0.99 -5.28 -0.72
N GLU A 114 0.00 -6.02 -0.27
CA GLU A 114 0.62 -7.14 -0.94
C GLU A 114 0.74 -8.30 0.04
N GLY A 115 0.49 -9.53 -0.40
CA GLY A 115 0.70 -10.71 0.44
C GLY A 115 0.93 -11.96 -0.39
N ALA A 116 1.19 -13.07 0.31
CA ALA A 116 1.21 -14.38 -0.33
C ALA A 116 -0.14 -14.69 -0.97
N LEU A 117 -0.10 -15.36 -2.11
CA LEU A 117 -1.30 -15.83 -2.79
C LEU A 117 -2.00 -16.88 -1.90
N SER A 118 -3.18 -16.55 -1.40
CA SER A 118 -3.95 -17.40 -0.50
C SER A 118 -4.92 -18.27 -1.29
N GLY A 119 -4.50 -19.50 -1.61
CA GLY A 119 -5.34 -20.58 -2.15
C GLY A 119 -5.79 -20.41 -3.61
N PRO A 120 -6.12 -21.51 -4.32
CA PRO A 120 -6.60 -21.50 -5.70
C PRO A 120 -8.02 -20.93 -5.87
N ASP A 121 -8.75 -20.65 -4.79
CA ASP A 121 -10.17 -20.28 -4.84
C ASP A 121 -10.44 -18.83 -5.31
N GLU A 122 -9.39 -18.01 -5.48
CA GLU A 122 -9.50 -16.65 -6.02
C GLU A 122 -8.56 -16.37 -7.21
N LEU A 123 -7.87 -17.39 -7.74
CA LEU A 123 -7.23 -17.28 -9.04
C LEU A 123 -8.25 -17.61 -10.12
N TRP A 124 -8.58 -16.59 -10.91
CA TRP A 124 -9.59 -16.73 -11.96
C TRP A 124 -9.07 -17.67 -13.04
N PRO A 125 -9.93 -18.51 -13.66
CA PRO A 125 -9.51 -19.46 -14.69
C PRO A 125 -8.65 -18.82 -15.79
N GLU A 126 -8.91 -17.56 -16.14
CA GLU A 126 -8.16 -16.80 -17.13
C GLU A 126 -6.74 -16.45 -16.65
N VAL A 127 -6.57 -16.06 -15.38
CA VAL A 127 -5.26 -15.77 -14.78
C VAL A 127 -4.44 -17.05 -14.62
N VAL A 128 -5.10 -18.15 -14.25
CA VAL A 128 -4.45 -19.49 -14.19
C VAL A 128 -3.99 -19.92 -15.58
N GLN A 129 -4.82 -19.69 -16.60
CA GLN A 129 -4.52 -20.03 -17.97
C GLN A 129 -3.36 -19.17 -18.52
N GLU A 130 -3.40 -17.85 -18.31
CA GLU A 130 -2.32 -16.93 -18.71
C GLU A 130 -1.00 -17.26 -18.00
N MET A 131 -1.04 -17.60 -16.70
CA MET A 131 0.15 -18.02 -15.96
C MET A 131 0.72 -19.36 -16.44
N ARG A 132 -0.11 -20.30 -16.92
CA ARG A 132 0.37 -21.54 -17.55
C ARG A 132 1.05 -21.27 -18.89
N GLU A 133 0.40 -20.48 -19.74
CA GLU A 133 0.92 -20.10 -21.05
C GLU A 133 2.26 -19.35 -20.93
N LEU A 134 2.39 -18.46 -19.94
CA LEU A 134 3.66 -17.78 -19.67
C LEU A 134 4.75 -18.74 -19.17
N ARG A 135 4.44 -19.73 -18.34
CA ARG A 135 5.43 -20.73 -17.91
C ARG A 135 5.95 -21.58 -19.07
N GLU A 136 5.06 -22.03 -19.94
CA GLU A 136 5.43 -22.82 -21.13
C GLU A 136 6.25 -22.01 -22.15
N LEU A 137 6.15 -20.68 -22.15
CA LEU A 137 6.91 -19.81 -23.05
C LEU A 137 8.35 -19.56 -22.59
N TYR A 138 8.64 -19.73 -21.29
CA TYR A 138 9.93 -19.40 -20.67
C TYR A 138 10.66 -20.60 -20.03
N GLU A 139 10.14 -21.82 -20.22
CA GLU A 139 10.84 -23.11 -20.01
C GLU A 139 11.25 -23.73 -21.35
#